data_AF-A0A851VGC3-F1
#
_entry.id   AF-A0A851VGC3-F1
#
_cell.length_a   1.000
_cell.length_b   1.000
_cell.length_c   1.000
_cell.angle_alpha   90.00
_cell.angle_beta   90.00
_cell.angle_gamma   90.00
#
_symmetry.space_group_name_H-M   'P 1'
#
loop_
_entity.id
_entity.type
_entity.pdbx_description
1 polymer ?
#
loop_
_entity_poly.entity_id
_entity_poly.type
_entity_poly.pdbx_seq_one_letter_code
_entity_poly.pdbx_strand_id
1 'polypeptide(L)'
;NMSAGRPFRGCACFFTDNIFVARFGLHVRYRDGPQLRRDHGRALRERGCRSEEQFREVLREVEAEVQRRKQLIHQSVERRAIISKCYRPKHPEVYTLQDSFLAPEFLEIMRFCTSPGADLQGLLSYLESFSDKRIYRLPVFTEEFCQAFVDELENFEQSDMPKGRPNTMNNYGVLLNELGMDEPFLTPLREWLRPLTALLYPELGGACLDSHKAFVVKYSLHEDLDLSSHYDNAEVTLNVSLGKEFTEGNLYFGDFNQDPSPVPKYIEVQHVGGRGLLHRGGQIHGALPIASGQRWNLIVWMRSSAIRNQLCPMCRRKPELVEAEGFGDGFTEPLEEEEEPQTVDVCALG
;
A
#
# COMPACT_ATOMS: atom_id res chain seq x y z
N ASN A 1 14.83 -17.83 -1.69
CA ASN A 1 13.57 -18.42 -2.16
C ASN A 1 12.70 -18.83 -0.95
N MET A 2 12.38 -17.89 -0.04
CA MET A 2 11.79 -18.20 1.28
C MET A 2 10.26 -18.10 1.34
N SER A 3 9.57 -17.77 0.24
CA SER A 3 8.10 -17.63 0.19
C SER A 3 7.38 -18.77 -0.54
N ALA A 4 8.10 -19.74 -1.10
CA ALA A 4 7.50 -20.88 -1.77
C ALA A 4 6.96 -21.90 -0.73
N GLY A 5 5.80 -21.61 -0.15
CA GLY A 5 5.08 -22.61 0.65
C GLY A 5 4.03 -22.11 1.65
N ARG A 6 3.97 -20.81 1.98
CA ARG A 6 3.02 -20.32 2.99
C ARG A 6 2.01 -19.34 2.39
N PRO A 7 0.70 -19.52 2.64
CA PRO A 7 -0.29 -18.52 2.23
C PRO A 7 -0.07 -17.24 3.03
N PHE A 8 -0.13 -16.09 2.35
CA PHE A 8 -0.16 -14.82 3.04
C PHE A 8 -1.51 -14.61 3.74
N ARG A 9 -1.47 -13.88 4.86
CA ARG A 9 -2.59 -13.63 5.76
C ARG A 9 -2.82 -12.12 5.94
N GLY A 10 -4.00 -11.79 6.47
CA GLY A 10 -4.36 -10.46 6.97
C GLY A 10 -4.30 -10.41 8.49
N CYS A 11 -4.51 -9.22 9.06
CA CYS A 11 -4.72 -9.07 10.51
C CYS A 11 -6.19 -8.76 10.82
N ALA A 12 -6.78 -9.46 11.79
CA ALA A 12 -8.19 -9.28 12.19
C ALA A 12 -8.54 -7.85 12.62
N CYS A 13 -7.54 -7.03 12.97
CA CYS A 13 -7.76 -5.62 13.25
C CYS A 13 -8.36 -4.86 12.06
N PHE A 14 -8.18 -5.36 10.83
CA PHE A 14 -8.84 -4.79 9.66
C PHE A 14 -10.37 -4.75 9.81
N PHE A 15 -10.98 -5.69 10.54
CA PHE A 15 -12.43 -5.72 10.74
C PHE A 15 -12.91 -4.97 11.99
N THR A 16 -12.00 -4.49 12.84
CA THR A 16 -12.36 -3.97 14.17
C THR A 16 -11.75 -2.61 14.49
N ASP A 17 -10.59 -2.26 13.93
CA ASP A 17 -9.87 -1.01 14.19
C ASP A 17 -9.95 -0.05 12.98
N ASN A 18 -9.68 1.23 13.25
CA ASN A 18 -9.61 2.31 12.26
C ASN A 18 -10.86 2.41 11.36
N ILE A 19 -12.05 2.26 11.93
CA ILE A 19 -13.31 2.47 11.22
C ILE A 19 -13.65 3.95 11.28
N PHE A 20 -13.69 4.62 10.14
CA PHE A 20 -13.97 6.06 10.08
C PHE A 20 -15.47 6.32 10.10
N VAL A 21 -15.92 7.12 11.07
CA VAL A 21 -17.30 7.60 11.15
C VAL A 21 -17.32 9.02 10.58
N ALA A 22 -17.70 9.13 9.30
CA ALA A 22 -17.49 10.33 8.50
C ALA A 22 -18.24 11.53 9.08
N ARG A 23 -19.48 11.30 9.54
CA ARG A 23 -20.34 12.34 10.12
C ARG A 23 -19.68 13.07 11.29
N PHE A 24 -18.83 12.38 12.04
CA PHE A 24 -18.19 12.91 13.25
C PHE A 24 -16.69 13.09 13.11
N GLY A 25 -16.10 12.79 11.94
CA GLY A 25 -14.65 12.89 11.72
C GLY A 25 -13.85 12.11 12.75
N LEU A 26 -14.28 10.89 13.07
CA LEU A 26 -13.70 10.09 14.16
C LEU A 26 -13.43 8.66 13.72
N HIS A 27 -12.21 8.18 13.96
CA HIS A 27 -11.92 6.75 13.88
C HIS A 27 -12.32 6.04 15.17
N VAL A 28 -12.99 4.90 15.03
CA VAL A 28 -13.45 4.08 16.15
C VAL A 28 -12.94 2.65 16.04
N ARG A 29 -12.89 1.99 17.20
CA ARG A 29 -12.79 0.53 17.30
C ARG A 29 -14.19 -0.03 17.54
N TYR A 30 -14.53 -1.10 16.84
CA TYR A 30 -15.82 -1.78 16.94
C TYR A 30 -15.66 -3.28 17.10
N ARG A 31 -16.26 -3.81 18.17
CA ARG A 31 -16.54 -5.25 18.35
C ARG A 31 -18.03 -5.50 18.45
N ASP A 32 -18.71 -4.66 19.22
CA ASP A 32 -20.15 -4.68 19.42
C ASP A 32 -20.64 -3.28 19.82
N GLY A 33 -21.96 -3.07 19.76
CA GLY A 33 -22.57 -1.79 20.12
C GLY A 33 -22.30 -1.33 21.57
N PRO A 34 -22.38 -2.21 22.59
CA PRO A 34 -21.99 -1.88 23.95
C PRO A 34 -20.55 -1.36 24.09
N GLN A 35 -19.57 -1.98 23.43
CA GLN A 35 -18.17 -1.54 23.42
C GLN A 35 -18.01 -0.19 22.75
N LEU A 36 -18.62 0.01 21.57
CA LEU A 36 -18.55 1.30 20.88
C LEU A 36 -19.08 2.44 21.76
N ARG A 37 -20.19 2.20 22.47
CA ARG A 37 -20.78 3.18 23.39
C ARG A 37 -19.86 3.48 24.58
N ARG A 38 -19.28 2.46 25.20
CA ARG A 38 -18.38 2.62 26.35
C ARG A 38 -17.12 3.39 25.95
N ASP A 39 -16.49 3.00 24.85
CA ASP A 39 -15.15 3.49 24.49
C ASP A 39 -15.21 4.84 23.76
N HIS A 40 -16.21 5.04 22.89
CA HIS A 40 -16.29 6.22 22.01
C HIS A 40 -17.50 7.13 22.28
N GLY A 41 -18.44 6.73 23.14
CA GLY A 41 -19.67 7.50 23.38
C GLY A 41 -19.43 8.92 23.88
N ARG A 42 -18.37 9.16 24.68
CA ARG A 42 -17.99 10.51 25.11
C ARG A 42 -17.51 11.37 23.93
N ALA A 43 -16.55 10.85 23.15
CA ALA A 43 -15.99 11.57 21.99
C ALA A 43 -17.05 11.87 20.92
N LEU A 44 -17.98 10.94 20.69
CA LEU A 44 -19.12 11.12 19.79
C LEU A 44 -20.07 12.22 20.30
N ARG A 45 -20.38 12.25 21.60
CA ARG A 45 -21.21 13.33 22.20
C ARG A 45 -20.57 14.70 22.06
N GLU A 46 -19.26 14.79 22.32
CA GLU A 46 -18.48 16.02 22.16
C GLU A 46 -18.49 16.52 20.70
N ARG A 47 -18.64 15.60 19.73
CA ARG A 47 -18.76 15.89 18.29
C ARG A 47 -20.21 16.02 17.79
N GLY A 48 -21.20 16.02 18.69
CA GLY A 48 -22.59 16.31 18.34
C GLY A 48 -23.54 15.11 18.25
N CYS A 49 -23.09 13.88 18.54
CA CYS A 49 -23.96 12.71 18.68
C CYS A 49 -24.68 12.77 20.05
N ARG A 50 -25.79 13.51 20.12
CA ARG A 50 -26.51 13.86 21.37
C ARG A 50 -27.78 13.05 21.61
N SER A 51 -28.26 12.27 20.64
CA SER A 51 -29.46 11.44 20.79
C SER A 51 -29.20 9.94 20.59
N GLU A 52 -30.06 9.11 21.16
CA GLU A 52 -30.05 7.65 20.95
C GLU A 52 -30.33 7.26 19.49
N GLU A 53 -31.03 8.10 18.74
CA GLU A 53 -31.22 7.92 17.31
C GLU A 53 -29.92 8.16 16.53
N GLN A 54 -29.22 9.26 16.81
CA GLN A 54 -27.92 9.53 16.19
C GLN A 54 -26.90 8.43 16.51
N PHE A 55 -26.90 7.89 17.74
CA PHE A 55 -26.02 6.78 18.07
C PHE A 55 -26.39 5.49 17.32
N ARG A 56 -27.69 5.20 17.14
CA ARG A 56 -28.14 4.07 16.31
C ARG A 56 -27.71 4.22 14.85
N GLU A 57 -27.69 5.42 14.32
CA GLU A 57 -27.17 5.68 12.97
C GLU A 57 -25.66 5.44 12.88
N VAL A 58 -24.88 5.87 13.89
CA VAL A 58 -23.44 5.55 13.97
C VAL A 58 -23.20 4.04 14.00
N LEU A 59 -23.99 3.30 14.78
CA LEU A 59 -23.89 1.84 14.81
C LEU A 59 -24.14 1.23 13.43
N ARG A 60 -25.18 1.66 12.72
CA ARG A 60 -25.47 1.17 11.36
C ARG A 60 -24.35 1.50 10.38
N GLU A 61 -23.79 2.70 10.44
CA GLU A 61 -22.65 3.11 9.60
C GLU A 61 -21.43 2.22 9.84
N VAL A 62 -21.07 2.01 11.11
CA VAL A 62 -19.94 1.17 11.51
C VAL A 62 -20.17 -0.30 11.12
N GLU A 63 -21.35 -0.85 11.40
CA GLU A 63 -21.71 -2.23 11.03
C GLU A 63 -21.68 -2.44 9.52
N ALA A 64 -22.22 -1.50 8.75
CA ALA A 64 -22.16 -1.55 7.29
C ALA A 64 -20.72 -1.54 6.77
N GLU A 65 -19.84 -0.72 7.35
CA GLU A 65 -18.42 -0.70 6.98
C GLU A 65 -17.71 -2.01 7.33
N VAL A 66 -17.99 -2.61 8.49
CA VAL A 66 -17.45 -3.93 8.86
C VAL A 66 -17.91 -5.01 7.87
N GLN A 67 -19.20 -5.01 7.51
CA GLN A 67 -19.73 -5.97 6.53
C GLN A 67 -19.12 -5.76 5.14
N ARG A 68 -18.95 -4.50 4.71
CA ARG A 68 -18.26 -4.16 3.47
C ARG A 68 -16.84 -4.72 3.48
N ARG A 69 -16.07 -4.49 4.55
CA ARG A 69 -14.69 -5.02 4.69
C ARG A 69 -14.64 -6.54 4.59
N LYS A 70 -15.58 -7.26 5.20
CA LYS A 70 -15.70 -8.73 5.11
C LYS A 70 -15.99 -9.23 3.70
N GLN A 71 -16.71 -8.45 2.90
CA GLN A 71 -17.05 -8.82 1.52
C GLN A 71 -15.95 -8.51 0.50
N LEU A 72 -14.96 -7.67 0.85
CA LEU A 72 -13.95 -7.19 -0.10
C LEU A 72 -13.17 -8.31 -0.80
N ILE A 73 -12.76 -9.34 -0.05
CA ILE A 73 -11.99 -10.47 -0.59
C ILE A 73 -12.83 -11.23 -1.62
N HIS A 74 -14.05 -11.62 -1.25
CA HIS A 74 -14.96 -12.34 -2.14
C HIS A 74 -15.24 -11.53 -3.42
N GLN A 75 -15.52 -10.24 -3.28
CA GLN A 75 -15.78 -9.37 -4.42
C GLN A 75 -14.55 -9.21 -5.33
N SER A 76 -13.33 -9.16 -4.78
CA SER A 76 -12.10 -9.08 -5.59
C SER A 76 -11.88 -10.36 -6.40
N VAL A 77 -12.08 -11.53 -5.78
CA VAL A 77 -12.03 -12.83 -6.46
C VAL A 77 -13.05 -12.91 -7.60
N GLU A 78 -14.29 -12.50 -7.36
CA GLU A 78 -15.35 -12.47 -8.38
C GLU A 78 -14.98 -11.53 -9.53
N ARG A 79 -14.51 -10.32 -9.23
CA ARG A 79 -14.07 -9.36 -10.25
C ARG A 79 -12.94 -9.93 -11.09
N ARG A 80 -11.88 -10.46 -10.47
CA ARG A 80 -10.75 -11.07 -11.20
C ARG A 80 -11.20 -12.24 -12.08
N ALA A 81 -12.15 -13.05 -11.62
CA ALA A 81 -12.69 -14.16 -12.39
C ALA A 81 -13.50 -13.70 -13.62
N ILE A 82 -14.20 -12.56 -13.52
CA ILE A 82 -14.92 -11.95 -14.64
C ILE A 82 -13.93 -11.30 -15.61
N ILE A 83 -13.01 -10.48 -15.09
CA ILE A 83 -11.99 -9.76 -15.88
C ILE A 83 -11.17 -10.75 -16.71
N SER A 84 -10.62 -11.80 -16.09
CA SER A 84 -9.78 -12.77 -16.79
C SER A 84 -10.50 -13.52 -17.92
N LYS A 85 -11.83 -13.64 -17.87
CA LYS A 85 -12.64 -14.31 -18.90
C LYS A 85 -13.13 -13.37 -20.00
N CYS A 86 -13.44 -12.12 -19.64
CA CYS A 86 -14.23 -11.23 -20.49
C CYS A 86 -13.42 -10.05 -21.03
N TYR A 87 -12.37 -9.61 -20.33
CA TYR A 87 -11.56 -8.48 -20.77
C TYR A 87 -10.58 -8.90 -21.86
N ARG A 88 -10.39 -8.04 -22.86
CA ARG A 88 -9.37 -8.21 -23.91
C ARG A 88 -8.36 -7.08 -23.80
N PRO A 89 -7.13 -7.38 -23.33
CA PRO A 89 -6.06 -6.40 -23.27
C PRO A 89 -5.78 -5.78 -24.63
N LYS A 90 -5.56 -4.47 -24.66
CA LYS A 90 -5.08 -3.75 -25.83
C LYS A 90 -3.57 -3.91 -25.98
N HIS A 91 -2.86 -3.95 -24.85
CA HIS A 91 -1.43 -4.19 -24.73
C HIS A 91 -1.16 -5.43 -23.87
N PRO A 92 -1.32 -6.65 -24.39
CA PRO A 92 -1.03 -7.87 -23.61
C PRO A 92 0.43 -7.95 -23.14
N GLU A 93 1.36 -7.28 -23.83
CA GLU A 93 2.78 -7.25 -23.52
C GLU A 93 3.12 -6.57 -22.18
N VAL A 94 2.29 -5.63 -21.69
CA VAL A 94 2.58 -4.90 -20.44
C VAL A 94 2.20 -5.68 -19.17
N TYR A 95 1.57 -6.85 -19.30
CA TYR A 95 1.16 -7.68 -18.16
C TYR A 95 2.29 -8.50 -17.55
N THR A 96 3.42 -8.64 -18.25
CA THR A 96 4.61 -9.36 -17.75
C THR A 96 5.79 -8.40 -17.78
N LEU A 97 6.53 -8.28 -16.68
CA LEU A 97 7.67 -7.37 -16.63
C LEU A 97 8.75 -7.81 -17.62
N GLN A 98 9.21 -6.87 -18.44
CA GLN A 98 10.31 -7.06 -19.39
C GLN A 98 11.43 -6.08 -19.06
N ASP A 99 12.68 -6.50 -19.27
CA ASP A 99 13.85 -5.63 -19.04
C ASP A 99 13.79 -4.35 -19.90
N SER A 100 13.16 -4.42 -21.08
CA SER A 100 12.95 -3.27 -21.98
C SER A 100 12.01 -2.20 -21.40
N PHE A 101 11.23 -2.53 -20.37
CA PHE A 101 10.36 -1.57 -19.70
C PHE A 101 11.14 -0.75 -18.67
N LEU A 102 12.26 -1.26 -18.18
CA LEU A 102 13.07 -0.64 -17.14
C LEU A 102 14.01 0.41 -17.76
N ALA A 103 14.11 1.55 -17.10
CA ALA A 103 15.04 2.59 -17.53
C ALA A 103 16.50 2.06 -17.49
N PRO A 104 17.35 2.40 -18.48
CA PRO A 104 18.76 1.98 -18.47
C PRO A 104 19.50 2.34 -17.17
N GLU A 105 19.21 3.51 -16.61
CA GLU A 105 19.76 3.98 -15.34
C GLU A 105 19.25 3.16 -14.16
N PHE A 106 18.00 2.68 -14.19
CA PHE A 106 17.50 1.76 -13.16
C PHE A 106 18.36 0.48 -13.14
N LEU A 107 18.62 -0.10 -14.31
CA LEU A 107 19.47 -1.29 -14.44
C LEU A 107 20.91 -1.03 -13.97
N GLU A 108 21.47 0.16 -14.21
CA GLU A 108 22.76 0.57 -13.66
C GLU A 108 22.76 0.60 -12.13
N ILE A 109 21.73 1.18 -11.52
CA ILE A 109 21.58 1.23 -10.06
C ILE A 109 21.48 -0.19 -9.50
N MET A 110 20.70 -1.07 -10.11
CA MET A 110 20.56 -2.46 -9.66
C MET A 110 21.86 -3.25 -9.80
N ARG A 111 22.64 -3.02 -10.86
CA ARG A 111 23.99 -3.59 -11.00
C ARG A 111 24.93 -3.09 -9.90
N PHE A 112 24.87 -1.81 -9.55
CA PHE A 112 25.63 -1.28 -8.42
C PHE A 112 25.20 -1.97 -7.12
N CYS A 113 23.90 -2.01 -6.80
CA CYS A 113 23.38 -2.58 -5.54
C CYS A 113 23.73 -4.07 -5.36
N THR A 114 23.98 -4.80 -6.44
CA THR A 114 24.34 -6.23 -6.42
C THR A 114 25.85 -6.47 -6.52
N SER A 115 26.65 -5.42 -6.71
CA SER A 115 28.10 -5.53 -6.84
C SER A 115 28.79 -5.77 -5.49
N PRO A 116 29.94 -6.47 -5.46
CA PRO A 116 30.75 -6.59 -4.26
C PRO A 116 31.21 -5.21 -3.77
N GLY A 117 30.91 -4.89 -2.50
CA GLY A 117 31.27 -3.59 -1.90
C GLY A 117 30.23 -2.49 -2.10
N ALA A 118 29.05 -2.81 -2.67
CA ALA A 118 27.93 -1.89 -2.70
C ALA A 118 27.57 -1.42 -1.28
N ASP A 119 27.50 -0.11 -1.09
CA ASP A 119 27.14 0.51 0.18
C ASP A 119 26.14 1.66 -0.03
N LEU A 120 25.63 2.18 1.08
CA LEU A 120 24.66 3.28 1.06
C LEU A 120 25.26 4.54 0.43
N GLN A 121 26.53 4.87 0.72
CA GLN A 121 27.14 6.12 0.27
C GLN A 121 27.30 6.14 -1.26
N GLY A 122 27.74 5.03 -1.86
CA GLY A 122 27.82 4.87 -3.30
C GLY A 122 26.43 4.83 -3.95
N LEU A 123 25.44 4.20 -3.32
CA LEU A 123 24.08 4.20 -3.84
C LEU A 123 23.51 5.63 -3.93
N LEU A 124 23.75 6.46 -2.91
CA LEU A 124 23.25 7.82 -2.87
C LEU A 124 23.79 8.71 -4.01
N SER A 125 24.90 8.36 -4.67
CA SER A 125 25.35 9.12 -5.85
C SER A 125 24.50 8.90 -7.10
N TYR A 126 23.66 7.85 -7.12
CA TYR A 126 22.73 7.58 -8.21
C TYR A 126 21.32 8.13 -7.98
N LEU A 127 21.02 8.51 -6.73
CA LEU A 127 19.67 8.86 -6.29
C LEU A 127 19.58 10.34 -5.98
N GLU A 128 18.39 10.89 -6.15
CA GLU A 128 18.08 12.20 -5.62
C GLU A 128 17.40 12.06 -4.26
N SER A 129 17.99 12.67 -3.22
CA SER A 129 17.50 12.59 -1.84
C SER A 129 16.73 13.84 -1.46
N PHE A 130 15.52 13.67 -0.92
CA PHE A 130 14.72 14.77 -0.40
C PHE A 130 14.76 14.73 1.12
N SER A 131 15.47 15.71 1.70
CA SER A 131 15.66 15.88 3.16
C SER A 131 16.34 14.70 3.87
N ASP A 132 16.44 14.82 5.18
CA ASP A 132 16.86 13.77 6.12
C ASP A 132 15.81 12.66 6.31
N LYS A 133 14.61 12.81 5.72
CA LYS A 133 13.49 11.87 5.83
C LYS A 133 13.63 10.60 4.99
N ARG A 134 14.76 10.43 4.28
CA ARG A 134 15.10 9.24 3.47
C ARG A 134 14.04 8.94 2.41
N ILE A 135 13.70 9.98 1.66
CA ILE A 135 12.83 9.93 0.48
C ILE A 135 13.73 10.05 -0.74
N TYR A 136 13.65 9.08 -1.64
CA TYR A 136 14.56 8.99 -2.77
C TYR A 136 13.80 8.97 -4.09
N ARG A 137 14.29 9.73 -5.07
CA ARG A 137 13.82 9.65 -6.45
C ARG A 137 14.82 8.87 -7.31
N LEU A 138 14.29 7.96 -8.12
CA LEU A 138 15.05 7.16 -9.07
C LEU A 138 14.29 6.99 -10.39
N PRO A 139 14.98 6.87 -11.53
CA PRO A 139 14.37 6.40 -12.77
C PRO A 139 13.91 4.94 -12.58
N VAL A 140 12.74 4.58 -13.08
CA VAL A 140 12.19 3.22 -12.96
C VAL A 140 11.85 2.66 -14.34
N PHE A 141 11.01 3.38 -15.09
CA PHE A 141 10.52 2.90 -16.38
C PHE A 141 10.90 3.82 -17.53
N THR A 142 10.93 3.26 -18.73
CA THR A 142 11.04 4.00 -19.99
C THR A 142 9.75 4.77 -20.28
N GLU A 143 9.86 5.82 -21.08
CA GLU A 143 8.70 6.63 -21.50
C GLU A 143 7.75 5.81 -22.37
N GLU A 144 8.30 4.96 -23.24
CA GLU A 144 7.53 4.08 -24.13
C GLU A 144 6.67 3.09 -23.34
N PHE A 145 7.24 2.47 -22.30
CA PHE A 145 6.46 1.59 -21.42
C PHE A 145 5.39 2.39 -20.67
N CYS A 146 5.74 3.54 -20.10
CA CYS A 146 4.79 4.39 -19.39
C CYS A 146 3.57 4.73 -20.26
N GLN A 147 3.80 5.10 -21.52
CA GLN A 147 2.73 5.43 -22.47
C GLN A 147 1.85 4.21 -22.82
N ALA A 148 2.46 3.05 -23.09
CA ALA A 148 1.71 1.82 -23.39
C ALA A 148 0.92 1.32 -22.18
N PHE A 149 1.50 1.41 -20.97
CA PHE A 149 0.85 0.99 -19.75
C PHE A 149 -0.33 1.90 -19.41
N VAL A 150 -0.20 3.23 -19.55
CA VAL A 150 -1.32 4.14 -19.36
C VAL A 150 -2.42 3.90 -20.39
N ASP A 151 -2.10 3.65 -21.66
CA ASP A 151 -3.09 3.37 -22.71
C ASP A 151 -3.88 2.07 -22.42
N GLU A 152 -3.22 1.03 -21.90
CA GLU A 152 -3.89 -0.20 -21.44
C GLU A 152 -4.84 0.06 -20.27
N LEU A 153 -4.40 0.85 -19.28
CA LEU A 153 -5.22 1.17 -18.11
C LEU A 153 -6.42 2.05 -18.48
N GLU A 154 -6.25 3.00 -19.41
CA GLU A 154 -7.36 3.78 -19.97
C GLU A 154 -8.35 2.87 -20.70
N ASN A 155 -7.87 1.90 -21.49
CA ASN A 155 -8.71 0.91 -22.14
C ASN A 155 -9.49 0.04 -21.13
N PHE A 156 -8.87 -0.35 -20.01
CA PHE A 156 -9.55 -1.07 -18.94
C PHE A 156 -10.62 -0.21 -18.26
N GLU A 157 -10.29 1.03 -17.94
CA GLU A 157 -11.20 1.99 -17.31
C GLU A 157 -12.44 2.25 -18.18
N GLN A 158 -12.27 2.34 -19.50
CA GLN A 158 -13.36 2.54 -20.47
C GLN A 158 -14.20 1.29 -20.74
N SER A 159 -13.76 0.11 -20.31
CA SER A 159 -14.50 -1.14 -20.52
C SER A 159 -15.65 -1.33 -19.51
N ASP A 160 -16.58 -2.23 -19.83
CA ASP A 160 -17.67 -2.63 -18.92
C ASP A 160 -17.23 -3.61 -17.81
N MET A 161 -15.92 -3.84 -17.66
CA MET A 161 -15.40 -4.74 -16.62
C MET A 161 -15.68 -4.19 -15.22
N PRO A 162 -15.97 -5.07 -14.24
CA PRO A 162 -16.19 -4.63 -12.88
C PRO A 162 -14.88 -4.14 -12.27
N LYS A 163 -14.94 -3.04 -11.52
CA LYS A 163 -13.76 -2.34 -10.98
C LYS A 163 -13.83 -2.25 -9.46
N GLY A 164 -12.76 -2.65 -8.79
CA GLY A 164 -12.57 -2.37 -7.36
C GLY A 164 -11.98 -0.98 -7.14
N ARG A 165 -12.17 -0.41 -5.95
CA ARG A 165 -11.49 0.83 -5.57
C ARG A 165 -10.04 0.55 -5.18
N PRO A 166 -9.06 1.37 -5.62
CA PRO A 166 -7.64 1.18 -5.27
C PRO A 166 -7.38 1.13 -3.76
N ASN A 167 -7.99 2.08 -3.03
CA ASN A 167 -7.96 2.16 -1.58
C ASN A 167 -9.21 2.89 -1.06
N THR A 168 -9.26 3.16 0.26
CA THR A 168 -10.42 3.81 0.90
C THR A 168 -10.54 5.31 0.62
N MET A 169 -9.50 5.93 0.07
CA MET A 169 -9.37 7.37 -0.15
C MET A 169 -9.37 7.76 -1.64
N ASN A 170 -9.11 6.82 -2.54
CA ASN A 170 -9.20 7.02 -4.00
C ASN A 170 -10.46 6.34 -4.56
N ASN A 171 -11.22 7.10 -5.34
CA ASN A 171 -12.39 6.62 -6.06
C ASN A 171 -12.02 6.06 -7.44
N TYR A 172 -10.94 6.56 -8.05
CA TYR A 172 -10.54 6.25 -9.42
C TYR A 172 -9.14 5.62 -9.49
N GLY A 173 -9.02 4.63 -10.37
CA GLY A 173 -7.79 3.88 -10.56
C GLY A 173 -8.03 2.37 -10.65
N VAL A 174 -6.93 1.62 -10.76
CA VAL A 174 -6.96 0.20 -11.13
C VAL A 174 -6.21 -0.65 -10.11
N LEU A 175 -6.82 -1.74 -9.67
CA LEU A 175 -6.20 -2.77 -8.84
C LEU A 175 -5.47 -3.78 -9.73
N LEU A 176 -4.14 -3.81 -9.68
CA LEU A 176 -3.33 -4.63 -10.61
C LEU A 176 -3.42 -6.13 -10.33
N ASN A 177 -3.73 -6.51 -9.09
CA ASN A 177 -4.02 -7.91 -8.74
C ASN A 177 -5.28 -8.44 -9.44
N GLU A 178 -6.28 -7.58 -9.67
CA GLU A 178 -7.52 -7.94 -10.39
C GLU A 178 -7.30 -8.09 -11.91
N LEU A 179 -6.24 -7.45 -12.43
CA LEU A 179 -5.72 -7.66 -13.79
C LEU A 179 -4.77 -8.86 -13.92
N GLY A 180 -4.44 -9.53 -12.80
CA GLY A 180 -3.53 -10.68 -12.81
C GLY A 180 -2.05 -10.32 -12.97
N MET A 181 -1.65 -9.09 -12.64
CA MET A 181 -0.28 -8.61 -12.81
C MET A 181 0.65 -8.90 -11.62
N ASP A 182 0.11 -9.34 -10.48
CA ASP A 182 0.89 -9.54 -9.24
C ASP A 182 2.13 -10.43 -9.47
N GLU A 183 1.93 -11.64 -9.99
CA GLU A 183 3.05 -12.57 -10.24
C GLU A 183 3.90 -12.25 -11.48
N PRO A 184 3.33 -12.01 -12.68
CA PRO A 184 4.14 -11.81 -13.88
C PRO A 184 4.84 -10.45 -13.94
N PHE A 185 4.37 -9.44 -13.19
CA PHE A 185 4.93 -8.10 -13.25
C PHE A 185 5.44 -7.59 -11.88
N LEU A 186 4.58 -7.55 -10.87
CA LEU A 186 4.90 -6.87 -9.61
C LEU A 186 5.87 -7.66 -8.73
N THR A 187 5.77 -9.00 -8.69
CA THR A 187 6.74 -9.87 -8.03
C THR A 187 8.14 -9.61 -8.60
N PRO A 188 8.41 -9.74 -9.91
CA PRO A 188 9.71 -9.40 -10.51
C PRO A 188 10.18 -7.97 -10.21
N LEU A 189 9.30 -6.97 -10.27
CA LEU A 189 9.66 -5.58 -9.95
C LEU A 189 10.12 -5.42 -8.49
N ARG A 190 9.42 -6.05 -7.54
CA ARG A 190 9.81 -6.09 -6.13
C ARG A 190 11.15 -6.79 -5.94
N GLU A 191 11.40 -7.90 -6.65
CA GLU A 191 12.68 -8.60 -6.59
C GLU A 191 13.83 -7.74 -7.14
N TRP A 192 13.61 -7.00 -8.23
CA TRP A 192 14.56 -6.01 -8.74
C TRP A 192 14.90 -4.97 -7.68
N LEU A 193 13.90 -4.41 -6.99
CA LEU A 193 14.08 -3.37 -5.98
C LEU A 193 14.77 -3.86 -4.69
N ARG A 194 14.75 -5.16 -4.40
CA ARG A 194 15.18 -5.70 -3.10
C ARG A 194 16.63 -5.33 -2.71
N PRO A 195 17.65 -5.43 -3.57
CA PRO A 195 19.01 -5.02 -3.23
C PRO A 195 19.11 -3.54 -2.89
N LEU A 196 18.36 -2.70 -3.60
CA LEU A 196 18.30 -1.26 -3.33
C LEU A 196 17.60 -0.97 -1.99
N THR A 197 16.46 -1.61 -1.71
CA THR A 197 15.75 -1.41 -0.44
C THR A 197 16.52 -1.98 0.75
N ALA A 198 17.32 -3.03 0.56
CA ALA A 198 18.21 -3.57 1.59
C ALA A 198 19.25 -2.53 2.07
N LEU A 199 19.80 -1.74 1.14
CA LEU A 199 20.74 -0.66 1.47
C LEU A 199 20.03 0.57 2.03
N LEU A 200 18.88 0.94 1.43
CA LEU A 200 18.19 2.17 1.79
C LEU A 200 17.37 2.08 3.07
N TYR A 201 16.83 0.91 3.45
CA TYR A 201 15.92 0.72 4.59
C TYR A 201 16.16 -0.60 5.35
N PRO A 202 17.40 -0.88 5.80
CA PRO A 202 17.73 -2.14 6.47
C PRO A 202 16.88 -2.37 7.74
N GLU A 203 16.56 -1.31 8.48
CA GLU A 203 15.81 -1.39 9.73
C GLU A 203 14.32 -1.69 9.55
N LEU A 204 13.79 -1.57 8.32
CA LEU A 204 12.40 -1.86 7.99
C LEU A 204 12.23 -3.23 7.31
N GLY A 205 13.28 -4.05 7.29
CA GLY A 205 13.27 -5.30 6.55
C GLY A 205 13.36 -5.09 5.04
N GLY A 206 14.04 -4.04 4.57
CA GLY A 206 14.21 -3.76 3.13
C GLY A 206 14.83 -4.92 2.34
N ALA A 207 15.58 -5.81 2.98
CA ALA A 207 16.14 -7.02 2.38
C ALA A 207 15.16 -8.21 2.30
N CYS A 208 14.03 -8.15 3.00
CA CYS A 208 13.06 -9.24 3.13
C CYS A 208 11.62 -8.78 2.81
N LEU A 209 11.49 -7.89 1.82
CA LEU A 209 10.20 -7.52 1.25
C LEU A 209 9.69 -8.66 0.36
N ASP A 210 8.67 -9.38 0.83
CA ASP A 210 8.15 -10.64 0.26
C ASP A 210 6.67 -10.57 -0.12
N SER A 211 5.96 -9.52 0.31
CA SER A 211 4.57 -9.24 -0.04
C SER A 211 4.46 -7.89 -0.73
N HIS A 212 3.46 -7.72 -1.60
CA HIS A 212 3.12 -6.42 -2.14
C HIS A 212 1.60 -6.21 -2.30
N LYS A 213 1.18 -4.96 -2.37
CA LYS A 213 -0.11 -4.55 -2.94
C LYS A 213 0.17 -3.44 -3.94
N ALA A 214 -0.27 -3.62 -5.19
CA ALA A 214 -0.05 -2.64 -6.24
C ALA A 214 -1.36 -2.15 -6.84
N PHE A 215 -1.43 -0.86 -7.08
CA PHE A 215 -2.57 -0.21 -7.69
C PHE A 215 -2.13 1.06 -8.41
N VAL A 216 -2.91 1.47 -9.39
CA VAL A 216 -2.73 2.74 -10.07
C VAL A 216 -3.81 3.70 -9.60
N VAL A 217 -3.42 4.93 -9.29
CA VAL A 217 -4.35 6.03 -8.98
C VAL A 217 -4.39 7.03 -10.13
N LYS A 218 -5.56 7.61 -10.35
CA LYS A 218 -5.82 8.60 -11.39
C LYS A 218 -6.37 9.88 -10.76
N TYR A 219 -5.77 11.01 -11.11
CA TYR A 219 -6.29 12.34 -10.78
C TYR A 219 -6.69 13.07 -12.06
N SER A 220 -7.87 13.70 -12.05
CA SER A 220 -8.37 14.53 -13.16
C SER A 220 -9.38 15.57 -12.68
N LEU A 221 -9.60 16.64 -13.46
CA LEU A 221 -10.41 17.81 -13.06
C LEU A 221 -11.88 17.52 -12.68
N HIS A 222 -12.40 16.35 -13.03
CA HIS A 222 -13.80 15.95 -12.75
C HIS A 222 -13.89 14.65 -11.94
N GLU A 223 -12.76 14.20 -11.38
CA GLU A 223 -12.63 12.99 -10.57
C GLU A 223 -11.97 13.35 -9.23
N ASP A 224 -11.04 12.53 -8.74
CA ASP A 224 -10.21 12.90 -7.59
C ASP A 224 -9.18 13.97 -8.01
N LEU A 225 -9.08 15.06 -7.23
CA LEU A 225 -8.10 16.13 -7.46
C LEU A 225 -6.84 15.97 -6.60
N ASP A 226 -7.01 15.44 -5.39
CA ASP A 226 -6.02 15.38 -4.34
C ASP A 226 -6.11 14.07 -3.55
N LEU A 227 -5.21 13.91 -2.59
CA LEU A 227 -5.31 12.86 -1.59
C LEU A 227 -4.92 13.41 -0.23
N SER A 228 -5.87 13.37 0.72
CA SER A 228 -5.65 13.77 2.11
C SER A 228 -4.50 12.99 2.75
N SER A 229 -3.88 13.57 3.79
CA SER A 229 -2.71 12.94 4.39
C SER A 229 -3.03 11.58 4.99
N HIS A 230 -2.10 10.66 4.85
CA HIS A 230 -2.19 9.29 5.35
C HIS A 230 -0.79 8.72 5.52
N TYR A 231 -0.74 7.48 6.00
CA TYR A 231 0.42 6.61 5.92
C TYR A 231 0.02 5.36 5.14
N ASP A 232 1.01 4.70 4.56
CA ASP A 232 0.78 3.45 3.84
C ASP A 232 0.82 2.26 4.78
N ASN A 233 -0.01 1.26 4.48
CA ASN A 233 0.13 -0.06 5.09
C ASN A 233 1.27 -0.82 4.39
N ALA A 234 2.50 -0.32 4.54
CA ALA A 234 3.73 -0.82 3.91
C ALA A 234 4.95 -0.58 4.81
N GLU A 235 6.01 -1.35 4.59
CA GLU A 235 7.32 -1.03 5.15
C GLU A 235 8.02 0.00 4.23
N VAL A 236 7.97 -0.24 2.92
CA VAL A 236 8.49 0.65 1.88
C VAL A 236 7.43 0.82 0.79
N THR A 237 7.21 2.05 0.35
CA THR A 237 6.34 2.38 -0.78
C THR A 237 7.16 2.87 -1.95
N LEU A 238 6.84 2.37 -3.14
CA LEU A 238 7.25 2.96 -4.41
C LEU A 238 6.05 3.66 -5.06
N ASN A 239 6.23 4.91 -5.46
CA ASN A 239 5.23 5.71 -6.18
C ASN A 239 5.83 6.23 -7.49
N VAL A 240 5.48 5.61 -8.62
CA VAL A 240 6.01 5.96 -9.95
C VAL A 240 5.01 6.81 -10.71
N SER A 241 5.45 7.97 -11.20
CA SER A 241 4.66 8.78 -12.12
C SER A 241 4.68 8.15 -13.50
N LEU A 242 3.56 7.59 -13.95
CA LEU A 242 3.43 6.94 -15.26
C LEU A 242 3.25 7.96 -16.40
N GLY A 243 3.15 9.25 -16.10
CA GLY A 243 3.09 10.32 -17.10
C GLY A 243 1.70 10.94 -17.23
N LYS A 244 1.36 11.30 -18.48
CA LYS A 244 0.38 12.34 -18.87
C LYS A 244 0.81 13.74 -18.44
N GLU A 245 0.33 14.75 -19.16
CA GLU A 245 0.60 16.15 -18.86
C GLU A 245 -0.35 16.64 -17.76
N PHE A 246 0.19 17.26 -16.71
CA PHE A 246 -0.55 17.92 -15.64
C PHE A 246 0.27 19.05 -15.02
N THR A 247 -0.39 19.94 -14.29
CA THR A 247 0.25 20.99 -13.50
C THR A 247 -0.15 20.88 -12.03
N GLU A 248 0.73 21.35 -11.14
CA GLU A 248 0.62 21.15 -9.68
C GLU A 248 0.61 19.65 -9.29
N GLY A 249 -0.05 19.26 -8.20
CA GLY A 249 -0.15 17.85 -7.83
C GLY A 249 1.08 17.26 -7.14
N ASN A 250 1.95 18.07 -6.53
CA ASN A 250 3.10 17.59 -5.77
C ASN A 250 2.66 16.63 -4.66
N LEU A 251 3.53 15.69 -4.30
CA LEU A 251 3.39 15.00 -3.03
C LEU A 251 3.95 15.87 -1.92
N TYR A 252 3.31 15.85 -0.76
CA TYR A 252 3.86 16.43 0.45
C TYR A 252 4.18 15.34 1.47
N PHE A 253 5.28 15.50 2.21
CA PHE A 253 5.73 14.56 3.23
C PHE A 253 5.96 15.26 4.57
N GLY A 254 5.23 14.82 5.60
CA GLY A 254 5.29 15.34 6.97
C GLY A 254 6.30 14.63 7.87
N ASP A 255 6.07 14.56 9.18
CA ASP A 255 6.82 13.70 10.10
C ASP A 255 6.12 12.35 10.33
N PHE A 256 6.84 11.39 10.89
CA PHE A 256 6.27 10.12 11.35
C PHE A 256 5.34 10.33 12.54
N ASN A 257 4.30 9.48 12.67
CA ASN A 257 3.42 9.40 13.84
C ASN A 257 2.70 10.71 14.23
N GLN A 258 2.50 11.63 13.28
CA GLN A 258 1.62 12.79 13.49
C GLN A 258 0.18 12.44 13.10
N ASP A 259 -0.78 13.15 13.70
CA ASP A 259 -2.16 13.13 13.20
C ASP A 259 -2.13 13.56 11.72
N PRO A 260 -2.70 12.78 10.79
CA PRO A 260 -2.68 13.11 9.37
C PRO A 260 -3.32 14.46 9.05
N SER A 261 -4.08 15.10 9.93
CA SER A 261 -4.72 16.39 9.59
C SER A 261 -4.81 17.39 10.74
N PRO A 262 -4.37 18.65 10.53
CA PRO A 262 -3.51 19.14 9.44
C PRO A 262 -2.04 18.80 9.69
N VAL A 263 -1.25 18.53 8.64
CA VAL A 263 0.20 18.36 8.75
C VAL A 263 0.86 19.75 8.78
N PRO A 264 1.40 20.22 9.91
CA PRO A 264 1.80 21.62 10.06
C PRO A 264 3.12 21.96 9.34
N LYS A 265 3.94 20.95 9.05
CA LYS A 265 5.23 21.09 8.36
C LYS A 265 5.44 19.91 7.43
N TYR A 266 5.68 20.19 6.15
CA TYR A 266 5.97 19.18 5.15
C TYR A 266 6.99 19.70 4.15
N ILE A 267 7.62 18.76 3.44
CA ILE A 267 8.36 19.04 2.21
C ILE A 267 7.51 18.66 1.01
N GLU A 268 7.62 19.41 -0.08
CA GLU A 268 6.97 19.06 -1.34
C GLU A 268 7.97 18.40 -2.28
N VAL A 269 7.51 17.37 -2.98
CA VAL A 269 8.29 16.65 -3.98
C VAL A 269 7.46 16.52 -5.24
N GLN A 270 8.00 17.07 -6.33
CA GLN A 270 7.38 17.01 -7.64
C GLN A 270 7.55 15.62 -8.27
N HIS A 271 6.50 15.13 -8.92
CA HIS A 271 6.57 13.96 -9.77
C HIS A 271 7.26 14.25 -11.10
N VAL A 272 7.97 13.25 -11.61
CA VAL A 272 8.62 13.28 -12.92
C VAL A 272 8.29 11.97 -13.63
N GLY A 273 7.81 12.05 -14.88
CA GLY A 273 7.43 10.88 -15.67
C GLY A 273 8.52 9.80 -15.71
N GLY A 274 8.12 8.54 -15.59
CA GLY A 274 9.03 7.38 -15.54
C GLY A 274 9.85 7.25 -14.26
N ARG A 275 9.81 8.24 -13.35
CA ARG A 275 10.55 8.22 -12.08
C ARG A 275 9.66 7.83 -10.91
N GLY A 276 10.27 7.03 -10.03
CA GLY A 276 9.71 6.58 -8.78
C GLY A 276 10.13 7.45 -7.61
N LEU A 277 9.24 7.64 -6.65
CA LEU A 277 9.55 8.07 -5.30
C LEU A 277 9.49 6.87 -4.37
N LEU A 278 10.61 6.60 -3.71
CA LEU A 278 10.73 5.55 -2.72
C LEU A 278 10.75 6.19 -1.33
N HIS A 279 9.88 5.72 -0.44
CA HIS A 279 9.80 6.23 0.92
C HIS A 279 9.33 5.16 1.90
N ARG A 280 9.47 5.46 3.18
CA ARG A 280 8.99 4.61 4.29
C ARG A 280 7.47 4.66 4.33
N GLY A 281 6.79 3.52 4.44
CA GLY A 281 5.32 3.49 4.42
C GLY A 281 4.67 4.24 5.59
N GLY A 282 5.27 4.17 6.78
CA GLY A 282 4.82 4.90 7.97
C GLY A 282 5.01 6.42 7.94
N GLN A 283 5.57 6.97 6.86
CA GLN A 283 5.77 8.41 6.67
C GLN A 283 4.42 9.06 6.33
N ILE A 284 4.00 10.08 7.10
CA ILE A 284 2.80 10.84 6.75
C ILE A 284 3.05 11.58 5.44
N HIS A 285 2.14 11.43 4.49
CA HIS A 285 2.21 12.07 3.20
C HIS A 285 0.82 12.18 2.54
N GLY A 286 0.72 12.98 1.49
CA GLY A 286 -0.48 13.08 0.66
C GLY A 286 -0.17 13.73 -0.68
N ALA A 287 -1.20 13.95 -1.49
CA ALA A 287 -1.09 14.62 -2.78
C ALA A 287 -1.80 15.97 -2.74
N LEU A 288 -1.14 17.03 -3.19
CA LEU A 288 -1.78 18.32 -3.43
C LEU A 288 -2.71 18.24 -4.65
N PRO A 289 -3.70 19.14 -4.78
CA PRO A 289 -4.57 19.20 -5.94
C PRO A 289 -3.80 19.43 -7.25
N ILE A 290 -4.19 18.75 -8.32
CA ILE A 290 -3.79 19.13 -9.68
C ILE A 290 -4.57 20.37 -10.14
N ALA A 291 -3.95 21.21 -10.97
CA ALA A 291 -4.62 22.38 -11.56
C ALA A 291 -5.05 22.18 -13.02
N SER A 292 -4.46 21.22 -13.73
CA SER A 292 -4.83 20.85 -15.10
C SER A 292 -4.38 19.44 -15.45
N GLY A 293 -4.93 18.89 -16.53
CA GLY A 293 -4.46 17.64 -17.13
C GLY A 293 -4.88 16.37 -16.38
N GLN A 294 -4.08 15.32 -16.51
CA GLN A 294 -4.30 14.03 -15.85
C GLN A 294 -3.00 13.52 -15.25
N ARG A 295 -3.09 12.93 -14.07
CA ARG A 295 -1.94 12.35 -13.39
C ARG A 295 -2.22 10.88 -13.07
N TRP A 296 -1.33 10.01 -13.53
CA TRP A 296 -1.40 8.57 -13.31
C TRP A 296 -0.16 8.09 -12.55
N ASN A 297 -0.39 7.40 -11.43
CA ASN A 297 0.69 6.94 -10.57
C ASN A 297 0.55 5.47 -10.21
N LEU A 298 1.59 4.68 -10.49
CA LEU A 298 1.72 3.32 -9.96
C LEU A 298 2.20 3.40 -8.52
N ILE A 299 1.41 2.84 -7.61
CA ILE A 299 1.75 2.70 -6.20
C ILE A 299 2.00 1.23 -5.90
N VAL A 300 3.15 0.92 -5.31
CA VAL A 300 3.50 -0.43 -4.84
C VAL A 300 3.85 -0.36 -3.37
N TRP A 301 2.94 -0.88 -2.55
CA TRP A 301 3.16 -1.09 -1.13
C TRP A 301 3.92 -2.40 -0.94
N MET A 302 5.17 -2.34 -0.50
CA MET A 302 6.01 -3.52 -0.27
C MET A 302 6.12 -3.81 1.22
N ARG A 303 6.05 -5.09 1.55
CA ARG A 303 5.91 -5.56 2.93
C ARG A 303 6.83 -6.73 3.25
N SER A 304 7.16 -6.86 4.53
CA SER A 304 7.96 -7.96 5.06
C SER A 304 7.19 -8.77 6.10
N SER A 305 6.92 -10.04 5.80
CA SER A 305 6.31 -10.96 6.78
C SER A 305 7.17 -11.16 8.03
N ALA A 306 8.49 -11.12 7.90
CA ALA A 306 9.43 -11.22 9.02
C ALA A 306 9.23 -10.09 10.06
N ILE A 307 8.85 -8.88 9.62
CA ILE A 307 8.54 -7.75 10.50
C ILE A 307 7.10 -7.86 11.01
N ARG A 308 6.16 -8.09 10.10
CA ARG A 308 4.72 -8.02 10.39
C ARG A 308 4.23 -9.12 11.32
N ASN A 309 4.80 -10.32 11.25
CA ASN A 309 4.44 -11.42 12.14
C ASN A 309 4.75 -11.13 13.62
N GLN A 310 5.68 -10.21 13.90
CA GLN A 310 6.01 -9.78 15.26
C GLN A 310 5.00 -8.75 15.79
N LEU A 311 4.66 -7.74 14.99
CA LEU A 311 3.78 -6.64 15.38
C LEU A 311 3.03 -6.07 14.18
N CYS A 312 1.70 -6.06 14.25
CA CYS A 312 0.88 -5.43 13.22
C CYS A 312 1.07 -3.89 13.23
N PRO A 313 1.46 -3.25 12.11
CA PRO A 313 1.68 -1.80 12.08
C PRO A 313 0.37 -1.00 12.26
N MET A 314 -0.77 -1.61 11.92
CA MET A 314 -2.08 -0.95 11.96
C MET A 314 -2.66 -0.87 13.39
N CYS A 315 -2.51 -1.94 14.18
CA CYS A 315 -3.08 -1.99 15.54
C CYS A 315 -2.06 -2.10 16.66
N ARG A 316 -0.75 -2.16 16.34
CA ARG A 316 0.38 -2.21 17.28
C ARG A 316 0.26 -3.36 18.30
N ARG A 317 -0.24 -4.51 17.86
CA ARG A 317 -0.37 -5.76 18.64
C ARG A 317 0.15 -6.94 17.81
N LYS A 318 0.44 -8.08 18.47
CA LYS A 318 0.69 -9.35 17.77
C LYS A 318 -0.51 -9.63 16.84
N PRO A 319 -0.28 -9.95 15.56
CA PRO A 319 -1.38 -10.09 14.61
C PRO A 319 -2.22 -11.32 14.92
N GLU A 320 -3.54 -11.13 14.96
CA GLU A 320 -4.50 -12.23 14.84
C GLU A 320 -4.70 -12.51 13.35
N LEU A 321 -4.17 -13.64 12.88
CA LEU A 321 -4.13 -13.97 11.46
C LEU A 321 -5.51 -14.37 10.95
N VAL A 322 -5.89 -13.82 9.81
CA VAL A 322 -7.13 -14.14 9.08
C VAL A 322 -6.81 -14.43 7.63
N GLU A 323 -7.73 -15.14 6.96
CA GLU A 323 -7.62 -15.38 5.52
C GLU A 323 -7.51 -14.07 4.74
N ALA A 324 -6.64 -14.10 3.72
CA ALA A 324 -6.44 -13.02 2.78
C ALA A 324 -6.17 -13.61 1.39
N GLU A 325 -6.27 -12.78 0.37
CA GLU A 325 -6.02 -13.17 -1.01
C GLU A 325 -4.62 -12.76 -1.47
N GLY A 326 -3.99 -13.59 -2.31
CA GLY A 326 -2.70 -13.28 -2.95
C GLY A 326 -1.62 -13.04 -1.89
N PHE A 327 -1.03 -11.84 -1.92
CA PHE A 327 0.00 -11.41 -0.97
C PHE A 327 -0.57 -10.85 0.36
N GLY A 328 -1.89 -10.78 0.51
CA GLY A 328 -2.58 -10.35 1.73
C GLY A 328 -2.10 -9.00 2.28
N ASP A 329 -2.01 -8.90 3.60
CA ASP A 329 -1.39 -7.73 4.27
C ASP A 329 0.07 -8.02 4.66
N GLY A 330 0.71 -9.01 4.01
CA GLY A 330 2.11 -9.36 4.27
C GLY A 330 2.36 -10.06 5.60
N PHE A 331 1.38 -10.78 6.14
CA PHE A 331 1.59 -11.70 7.27
C PHE A 331 1.70 -13.14 6.76
N THR A 332 2.35 -14.03 7.51
CA THR A 332 2.41 -15.47 7.22
C THR A 332 2.29 -16.26 8.53
N GLU A 333 1.90 -17.54 8.45
CA GLU A 333 1.91 -18.40 9.63
C GLU A 333 3.34 -18.72 10.11
N PRO A 334 3.56 -18.86 11.43
CA PRO A 334 4.81 -19.39 11.97
C PRO A 334 5.11 -20.77 11.38
N LEU A 335 6.39 -21.13 11.27
CA LEU A 335 6.73 -22.53 11.03
C LEU A 335 6.35 -23.33 12.27
N GLU A 336 5.79 -24.53 12.09
CA GLU A 336 5.47 -25.46 13.18
C GLU A 336 6.70 -25.80 14.07
N GLU A 337 7.92 -25.49 13.61
CA GLU A 337 9.18 -25.70 14.36
C GLU A 337 9.58 -24.52 15.27
N GLU A 338 8.83 -23.41 15.30
CA GLU A 338 9.04 -22.28 16.24
C GLU A 338 8.11 -22.34 17.47
N GLU A 339 7.50 -23.50 17.77
CA GLU A 339 7.04 -23.76 19.14
C GLU A 339 8.29 -23.95 20.01
N GLU A 340 8.56 -22.99 20.91
CA GLU A 340 9.63 -23.07 21.89
C GLU A 340 9.69 -24.47 22.53
N PRO A 341 10.88 -25.09 22.68
CA PRO A 341 10.96 -26.37 23.39
C PRO A 341 10.37 -26.17 24.78
N GLN A 342 9.34 -26.95 25.10
CA GLN A 342 8.76 -27.02 26.43
C GLN A 342 9.91 -27.13 27.43
N THR A 343 10.04 -26.11 28.28
CA THR A 343 10.98 -26.15 29.40
C THR A 343 10.52 -27.26 30.32
N VAL A 344 11.14 -28.44 30.18
CA VAL A 344 11.05 -29.51 31.17
C VAL A 344 11.73 -28.98 32.42
N ASP A 345 10.93 -28.71 33.44
CA ASP A 345 11.39 -28.32 34.77
C ASP A 345 12.13 -29.50 35.40
N VAL A 346 13.46 -29.50 35.28
CA VAL A 346 14.33 -30.48 35.94
C VAL A 346 14.60 -30.03 37.38
N CYS A 347 13.56 -29.99 38.19
CA CYS A 347 13.65 -29.80 39.64
C CYS A 347 12.70 -30.74 40.38
N ALA A 348 12.88 -32.06 40.21
CA ALA A 348 12.26 -33.06 41.08
C ALA A 348 13.08 -34.36 41.13
N LEU A 349 14.36 -34.27 41.48
CA LEU A 349 15.11 -35.37 42.09
C LEU A 349 16.06 -34.79 43.14
N GLY A 350 15.50 -34.54 44.32
CA GLY A 350 16.20 -34.24 45.57
C GLY A 350 15.58 -35.06 46.68
#